data_AF-M2VRZ6-F1
#
_entry.id   AF-M2VRZ6-F1
#
_cell.length_a   1.000
_cell.length_b   1.000
_cell.length_c   1.000
_cell.angle_alpha   90.00
_cell.angle_beta   90.00
_cell.angle_gamma   90.00
#
_symmetry.space_group_name_H-M   'P 1'
#
loop_
_entity.id
_entity.type
_entity.pdbx_description
1 polymer ?
#
loop_
_entity_poly.entity_id
_entity_poly.type
_entity_poly.pdbx_seq_one_letter_code
_entity_poly.pdbx_strand_id
1 'polypeptide(L)'
;MHKKKGCTFLIRYLVQPQVYPLKVQFSQALKIRNLPFPSNLSFSILSEKFLLLVMSSFMDDEEITQEDAWTVISSYFEEKGLVRQQLDSFDEFVTNTMQEIVDSQPDLVLTAEPQYLPGQRSEDLDKRYVVSFGQLSLSKPTFTEDTGETRPLYPNQARLRNLTYSSALYCDVTVTEVNLESGKEETSQHPPIRVFLGRIPIMLKSQFCHLYNLEPWDLAELGECPYDQGGYFVINGSEKVIIAQERMTSNHVFVFKRSQPSKYSYVAECRSAPDSGNRPPSLLQVKLLRGGAKGISGQYI
;
A
#
# COMPACT_ATOMS: atom_id res chain seq x y z
N MET A 1 -46.30 -8.62 18.99
CA MET A 1 -45.79 -9.49 17.90
C MET A 1 -44.64 -8.79 17.19
N HIS A 2 -43.40 -9.10 17.58
CA HIS A 2 -42.18 -8.64 16.91
C HIS A 2 -41.84 -9.56 15.74
N LYS A 3 -41.58 -9.00 14.55
CA LYS A 3 -40.89 -9.71 13.47
C LYS A 3 -39.50 -9.10 13.29
N LYS A 4 -38.49 -9.76 13.86
CA LYS A 4 -37.08 -9.57 13.50
C LYS A 4 -36.88 -10.11 12.08
N LYS A 5 -36.41 -9.29 11.15
CA LYS A 5 -35.83 -9.75 9.88
C LYS A 5 -34.32 -9.66 10.03
N GLY A 6 -33.67 -10.82 10.08
CA GLY A 6 -32.21 -10.94 10.09
C GLY A 6 -31.66 -10.52 8.73
N CYS A 7 -30.69 -9.62 8.75
CA CYS A 7 -29.89 -9.24 7.60
C CYS A 7 -28.65 -10.14 7.62
N THR A 8 -28.67 -11.23 6.85
CA THR A 8 -27.52 -12.13 6.72
C THR A 8 -26.57 -11.55 5.69
N PHE A 9 -25.38 -11.20 6.17
CA PHE A 9 -24.22 -10.71 5.42
C PHE A 9 -23.87 -11.62 4.24
N LEU A 10 -23.62 -11.02 3.07
CA LEU A 10 -23.11 -11.70 1.88
C LEU A 10 -21.71 -11.12 1.59
N ILE A 11 -20.70 -11.57 2.33
CA ILE A 11 -19.29 -11.38 1.96
C ILE A 11 -18.91 -12.58 1.08
N ARG A 12 -19.22 -12.48 -0.20
CA ARG A 12 -18.51 -13.21 -1.26
C ARG A 12 -17.49 -12.23 -1.83
N TYR A 13 -16.30 -12.73 -2.16
CA TYR A 13 -15.08 -12.04 -2.59
C TYR A 13 -14.06 -11.83 -1.47
N LEU A 14 -13.18 -12.83 -1.32
CA LEU A 14 -11.73 -12.70 -1.06
C LEU A 14 -11.18 -14.10 -0.79
N VAL A 15 -11.10 -14.95 -1.83
CA VAL A 15 -10.13 -16.06 -1.85
C VAL A 15 -9.66 -16.21 -3.29
N GLN A 16 -8.54 -15.57 -3.61
CA GLN A 16 -7.70 -16.06 -4.71
C GLN A 16 -6.92 -17.27 -4.18
N PRO A 17 -6.84 -18.39 -4.92
CA PRO A 17 -6.04 -19.52 -4.50
C PRO A 17 -4.58 -19.24 -4.83
N GLN A 18 -3.80 -18.82 -3.84
CA GLN A 18 -2.34 -18.88 -3.92
C GLN A 18 -1.94 -20.35 -3.74
N VAL A 19 -1.27 -20.93 -4.74
CA VAL A 19 -0.81 -22.33 -4.72
C VAL A 19 0.44 -22.41 -3.84
N TYR A 20 0.26 -22.86 -2.60
CA TYR A 20 1.37 -23.06 -1.67
C TYR A 20 2.07 -24.41 -1.90
N PRO A 21 3.39 -24.52 -1.67
CA PRO A 21 4.11 -25.79 -1.77
C PRO A 21 3.61 -26.81 -0.75
N LEU A 22 3.45 -28.08 -1.15
CA LEU A 22 2.86 -29.19 -0.36
C LEU A 22 3.39 -29.31 1.08
N LYS A 23 4.65 -28.93 1.32
CA LYS A 23 5.27 -28.96 2.65
C LYS A 23 4.59 -28.04 3.66
N VAL A 24 4.12 -26.87 3.22
CA VAL A 24 3.42 -25.89 4.07
C VAL A 24 2.03 -26.40 4.43
N GLN A 25 1.33 -26.99 3.46
CA GLN A 25 0.02 -27.61 3.67
C GLN A 25 0.10 -28.78 4.66
N PHE A 26 1.16 -29.58 4.60
CA PHE A 26 1.37 -30.72 5.50
C PHE A 26 1.67 -30.29 6.94
N SER A 27 2.48 -29.23 7.13
CA SER A 27 2.76 -28.69 8.46
C SER A 27 1.52 -28.07 9.12
N GLN A 28 0.65 -27.44 8.34
CA GLN A 28 -0.61 -26.88 8.84
C GLN A 28 -1.60 -28.00 9.20
N ALA A 29 -1.72 -29.05 8.38
CA ALA A 29 -2.59 -30.19 8.64
C ALA A 29 -2.22 -30.96 9.94
N LEU A 30 -0.92 -31.13 10.23
CA LEU A 30 -0.45 -31.75 11.46
C LEU A 30 -0.72 -30.89 12.71
N LYS A 31 -0.60 -29.56 12.60
CA LYS A 31 -0.93 -28.61 13.68
C LYS A 31 -2.42 -28.62 14.03
N ILE A 32 -3.29 -28.72 13.02
CA ILE A 32 -4.75 -28.73 13.22
C ILE A 32 -5.21 -29.94 14.04
N ARG A 33 -4.52 -31.09 13.96
CA ARG A 33 -4.93 -32.35 14.61
C ARG A 33 -4.14 -32.71 15.89
N ASN A 34 -3.32 -31.81 16.44
CA ASN A 34 -2.57 -32.02 17.69
C ASN A 34 -1.77 -33.33 17.76
N LEU A 35 -1.18 -33.77 16.64
CA LEU A 35 -0.37 -34.99 16.59
C LEU A 35 1.10 -34.68 16.91
N PRO A 36 1.82 -35.58 17.62
CA PRO A 36 3.22 -35.36 17.97
C PRO A 36 4.09 -35.32 16.70
N PHE A 37 4.95 -34.31 16.61
CA PHE A 37 6.02 -34.26 15.60
C PHE A 37 6.95 -35.46 15.82
N PRO A 38 7.16 -36.37 14.84
CA PRO A 38 8.14 -37.42 15.00
C PRO A 38 9.54 -36.81 14.98
N SER A 39 10.22 -36.85 16.12
CA SER A 39 11.52 -36.21 16.36
C SER A 39 12.70 -36.74 15.52
N ASN A 40 12.48 -37.76 14.68
CA ASN A 40 13.55 -38.50 14.00
C ASN A 40 13.38 -38.66 12.48
N LEU A 41 12.56 -37.86 11.79
CA LEU A 41 12.52 -37.89 10.32
C LEU A 41 13.30 -36.73 9.69
N SER A 42 14.42 -37.04 9.05
CA SER A 42 15.07 -36.13 8.11
C SER A 42 14.16 -35.94 6.89
N PHE A 43 13.88 -34.68 6.56
CA PHE A 43 12.96 -34.28 5.48
C PHE A 43 13.41 -34.70 4.06
N SER A 44 14.59 -35.33 3.93
CA SER A 44 15.21 -35.72 2.66
C SER A 44 14.83 -37.12 2.16
N ILE A 45 14.07 -37.92 2.93
CA ILE A 45 13.79 -39.34 2.59
C ILE A 45 12.30 -39.61 2.29
N LEU A 46 11.40 -38.64 2.53
CA LEU A 46 9.98 -38.84 2.28
C LEU A 46 9.63 -38.57 0.81
N SER A 47 9.43 -39.63 0.03
CA SER A 47 8.91 -39.51 -1.35
C SER A 47 7.53 -38.84 -1.35
N GLU A 48 7.19 -38.08 -2.40
CA GLU A 48 5.85 -37.50 -2.59
C GLU A 48 4.73 -38.55 -2.45
N LYS A 49 5.01 -39.80 -2.84
CA LYS A 49 4.09 -40.94 -2.68
C LYS A 49 3.82 -41.27 -1.21
N PHE A 50 4.79 -41.09 -0.31
CA PHE A 50 4.58 -41.29 1.13
C PHE A 50 3.76 -40.15 1.72
N LEU A 51 3.98 -38.90 1.30
CA LEU A 51 3.17 -37.76 1.72
C LEU A 51 1.70 -37.91 1.27
N LEU A 52 1.49 -38.34 0.02
CA LEU A 52 0.17 -38.66 -0.53
C LEU A 52 -0.47 -39.86 0.15
N LEU A 53 0.29 -40.90 0.49
CA LEU A 53 -0.22 -42.07 1.21
C LEU A 53 -0.67 -41.68 2.62
N VAL A 54 0.13 -40.87 3.34
CA VAL A 54 -0.21 -40.34 4.66
C VAL A 54 -1.43 -39.41 4.55
N MET A 55 -1.48 -38.49 3.58
CA MET A 55 -2.67 -37.66 3.34
C MET A 55 -3.91 -38.51 3.00
N SER A 56 -3.76 -39.58 2.21
CA SER A 56 -4.86 -40.49 1.85
C SER A 56 -5.33 -41.35 3.02
N SER A 57 -4.44 -41.70 3.96
CA SER A 57 -4.80 -42.44 5.18
C SER A 57 -5.37 -41.54 6.28
N PHE A 58 -5.33 -40.21 6.11
CA PHE A 58 -5.89 -39.22 7.03
C PHE A 58 -7.14 -38.52 6.50
N MET A 59 -7.52 -38.80 5.24
CA MET A 59 -8.82 -38.44 4.68
C MET A 59 -9.84 -39.49 5.13
N ASP A 60 -10.10 -39.54 6.43
CA ASP A 60 -11.40 -40.00 6.89
C ASP A 60 -12.43 -39.00 6.37
N ASP A 61 -13.47 -39.48 5.70
CA ASP A 61 -14.67 -38.73 5.27
C ASP A 61 -15.50 -38.27 6.49
N GLU A 62 -14.84 -37.81 7.57
CA GLU A 62 -15.51 -37.22 8.72
C GLU A 62 -15.94 -35.79 8.37
N GLU A 63 -17.22 -35.51 8.59
CA GLU A 63 -17.78 -34.18 8.42
C GLU A 63 -17.08 -33.20 9.37
N ILE A 64 -16.66 -32.04 8.83
CA ILE A 64 -16.01 -30.97 9.60
C ILE A 64 -16.92 -30.54 10.74
N THR A 65 -16.43 -30.69 11.97
CA THR A 65 -17.18 -30.32 13.17
C THR A 65 -17.10 -28.82 13.45
N GLN A 66 -17.94 -28.33 14.37
CA GLN A 66 -17.85 -26.93 14.83
C GLN A 66 -16.52 -26.64 15.56
N GLU A 67 -15.89 -27.66 16.17
CA GLU A 67 -14.60 -27.51 16.85
C GLU A 67 -13.46 -27.33 15.84
N ASP A 68 -13.49 -28.05 14.72
CA ASP A 68 -12.53 -27.88 13.63
C ASP A 68 -12.55 -26.46 13.05
N ALA A 69 -13.74 -25.85 12.97
CA ALA A 69 -13.88 -24.47 12.53
C ALA A 69 -13.14 -23.48 13.46
N TRP A 70 -13.15 -23.70 14.77
CA TRP A 70 -12.41 -22.87 15.72
C TRP A 70 -10.90 -23.04 15.59
N THR A 71 -10.43 -24.24 15.27
CA THR A 71 -9.00 -24.49 14.99
C THR A 71 -8.54 -23.70 13.77
N VAL A 72 -9.34 -23.68 12.69
CA VAL A 72 -9.05 -22.88 11.50
C VAL A 72 -9.03 -21.39 11.83
N ILE A 73 -10.04 -20.89 12.55
CA ILE A 73 -10.11 -19.49 12.95
C ILE A 73 -8.90 -19.09 13.82
N SER A 74 -8.51 -19.94 14.77
CA SER A 74 -7.37 -19.69 15.66
C SER A 74 -6.07 -19.62 14.87
N SER A 75 -5.87 -20.56 13.93
CA SER A 75 -4.69 -20.55 13.05
C SER A 75 -4.63 -19.30 12.17
N TYR A 76 -5.78 -18.80 11.72
CA TYR A 76 -5.86 -17.57 10.92
C TYR A 76 -5.41 -16.35 11.73
N PHE A 77 -5.90 -16.21 12.98
CA PHE A 77 -5.51 -15.07 13.82
C PHE A 77 -4.10 -15.17 14.38
N GLU A 78 -3.57 -16.37 14.59
CA GLU A 78 -2.17 -16.58 14.97
C GLU A 78 -1.21 -16.14 13.84
N GLU A 79 -1.56 -16.41 12.58
CA GLU A 79 -0.73 -16.02 11.44
C GLU A 79 -0.93 -14.55 11.05
N LYS A 80 -2.17 -14.06 11.03
CA LYS A 80 -2.51 -12.75 10.46
C LYS A 80 -2.62 -11.63 11.48
N GLY A 81 -2.95 -11.94 12.74
CA GLY A 81 -3.25 -10.93 13.75
C GLY A 81 -4.53 -10.14 13.46
N LEU A 82 -4.75 -9.07 14.23
CA LEU A 82 -6.00 -8.27 14.21
C LEU A 82 -5.91 -6.97 13.40
N VAL A 83 -4.69 -6.50 13.12
CA VAL A 83 -4.43 -5.15 12.55
C VAL A 83 -3.79 -5.24 11.16
N ARG A 84 -3.87 -6.41 10.54
CA ARG A 84 -3.21 -6.71 9.26
C ARG A 84 -3.57 -5.75 8.14
N GLN A 85 -4.83 -5.35 8.05
CA GLN A 85 -5.32 -4.40 7.04
C GLN A 85 -4.58 -3.05 7.06
N GLN A 86 -4.12 -2.58 8.23
CA GLN A 86 -3.37 -1.34 8.34
C GLN A 86 -1.91 -1.55 7.92
N LEU A 87 -1.30 -2.64 8.39
CA LEU A 87 0.10 -2.98 8.11
C LEU A 87 0.30 -3.30 6.63
N ASP A 88 -0.50 -4.20 6.07
CA ASP A 88 -0.42 -4.60 4.65
C ASP A 88 -0.64 -3.38 3.74
N SER A 89 -1.61 -2.50 4.05
CA SER A 89 -1.86 -1.29 3.27
C SER A 89 -0.70 -0.30 3.33
N PHE A 90 -0.03 -0.18 4.47
CA PHE A 90 1.12 0.70 4.63
C PHE A 90 2.37 0.15 3.96
N ASP A 91 2.64 -1.15 4.11
CA ASP A 91 3.78 -1.82 3.48
C ASP A 91 3.67 -1.80 1.96
N GLU A 92 2.47 -2.02 1.41
CA GLU A 92 2.19 -1.88 -0.02
C GLU A 92 2.43 -0.45 -0.51
N PHE A 93 1.97 0.54 0.26
CA PHE A 93 2.17 1.96 -0.06
C PHE A 93 3.66 2.32 -0.13
N VAL A 94 4.45 1.90 0.87
CA VAL A 94 5.87 2.24 0.95
C VAL A 94 6.71 1.50 -0.10
N THR A 95 6.37 0.24 -0.37
CA THR A 95 7.17 -0.62 -1.26
C THR A 95 6.88 -0.35 -2.74
N ASN A 96 5.60 -0.20 -3.11
CA ASN A 96 5.18 -0.13 -4.50
C ASN A 96 4.63 1.26 -4.84
N THR A 97 3.55 1.69 -4.18
CA THR A 97 2.81 2.91 -4.57
C THR A 97 3.66 4.17 -4.54
N MET A 98 4.58 4.31 -3.58
CA MET A 98 5.50 5.44 -3.51
C MET A 98 6.41 5.54 -4.75
N GLN A 99 6.94 4.41 -5.23
CA GLN A 99 7.77 4.38 -6.42
C GLN A 99 6.93 4.67 -7.67
N GLU A 100 5.73 4.08 -7.78
CA GLU A 100 4.80 4.35 -8.88
C GLU A 100 4.44 5.84 -9.01
N ILE A 101 4.30 6.54 -7.88
CA ILE A 101 4.05 7.99 -7.88
C ILE A 101 5.22 8.74 -8.52
N VAL A 102 6.46 8.39 -8.18
CA VAL A 102 7.65 9.02 -8.74
C VAL A 102 7.80 8.69 -10.22
N ASP A 103 7.61 7.43 -10.60
CA ASP A 103 7.70 6.98 -11.99
C ASP A 103 6.60 7.61 -12.88
N SER A 104 5.46 7.96 -12.28
CA SER A 104 4.36 8.63 -13.00
C SER A 104 4.62 10.12 -13.26
N GLN A 105 5.61 10.73 -12.60
CA GLN A 105 5.97 12.12 -12.82
C GLN A 105 6.82 12.25 -14.10
N PRO A 106 6.48 13.17 -15.01
CA PRO A 106 7.32 13.42 -16.17
C PRO A 106 8.64 14.07 -15.76
N ASP A 107 9.68 13.87 -16.58
CA ASP A 107 10.97 14.55 -16.41
C ASP A 107 10.81 16.07 -16.38
N LEU A 108 11.54 16.72 -15.47
CA LEU A 108 11.54 18.16 -15.36
C LEU A 108 12.52 18.73 -16.40
N VAL A 109 11.98 19.46 -17.37
CA VAL A 109 12.76 20.10 -18.42
C VAL A 109 12.92 21.58 -18.12
N LEU A 110 14.16 22.01 -17.87
CA LEU A 110 14.55 23.40 -17.66
C LEU A 110 15.23 23.92 -18.92
N THR A 111 14.71 25.01 -19.47
CA THR A 111 15.28 25.70 -20.64
C THR A 111 15.53 27.15 -20.25
N ALA A 112 16.73 27.67 -20.48
CA ALA A 112 17.03 29.06 -20.18
C ALA A 112 16.24 29.98 -21.13
N GLU A 113 15.54 30.96 -20.58
CA GLU A 113 14.88 31.99 -21.39
C GLU A 113 15.85 33.15 -21.65
N PRO A 114 15.82 33.76 -22.85
CA PRO A 114 16.65 34.92 -23.16
C PRO A 114 16.27 36.13 -22.31
N GLN A 115 17.13 36.51 -21.37
CA GLN A 115 17.08 37.83 -20.75
C GLN A 115 17.62 38.85 -21.76
N TYR A 116 16.79 39.82 -22.16
CA TYR A 116 17.15 40.88 -23.11
C TYR A 116 18.17 41.84 -22.48
N LEU A 117 19.44 41.43 -22.43
CA LEU A 117 20.58 42.29 -22.17
C LEU A 117 21.29 42.56 -23.52
N PRO A 118 21.12 43.76 -24.11
CA PRO A 118 21.76 44.06 -25.39
C PRO A 118 23.29 44.03 -25.25
N GLY A 119 23.93 43.08 -25.93
CA GLY A 119 25.40 42.98 -26.04
C GLY A 119 26.07 41.80 -25.33
N GLN A 120 25.36 41.03 -24.51
CA GLN A 120 25.85 39.76 -23.95
C GLN A 120 25.13 38.59 -24.61
N ARG A 121 25.85 37.83 -25.45
CA ARG A 121 25.39 36.52 -25.87
C ARG A 121 25.72 35.56 -24.72
N SER A 122 24.73 35.18 -23.92
CA SER A 122 24.91 34.16 -22.89
C SER A 122 25.05 32.79 -23.55
N GLU A 123 26.18 32.12 -23.34
CA GLU A 123 26.44 30.72 -23.76
C GLU A 123 25.40 29.74 -23.16
N ASP A 124 24.68 30.16 -22.13
CA ASP A 124 23.66 29.35 -21.45
C ASP A 124 22.29 29.32 -22.15
N LEU A 125 22.07 30.12 -23.20
CA LEU A 125 20.79 30.12 -23.94
C LEU A 125 20.55 28.85 -24.76
N ASP A 126 21.63 28.15 -25.11
CA ASP A 126 21.57 26.95 -25.96
C ASP A 126 21.62 25.65 -25.13
N LYS A 127 21.49 25.74 -23.79
CA LYS A 127 21.52 24.58 -22.91
C LYS A 127 20.13 24.24 -22.38
N ARG A 128 19.77 22.96 -22.44
CA ARG A 128 18.57 22.39 -21.84
C ARG A 128 18.98 21.37 -20.78
N TYR A 129 18.43 21.49 -19.59
CA TYR A 129 18.63 20.52 -18.51
C TYR A 129 17.37 19.66 -18.36
N VAL A 130 17.55 18.34 -18.39
CA VAL A 130 16.50 17.35 -18.13
C VAL A 130 16.83 16.67 -16.82
N VAL A 131 15.95 16.82 -15.84
CA VAL A 131 16.08 16.20 -14.52
C VAL A 131 15.11 15.03 -14.45
N SER A 132 15.66 13.83 -14.26
CA SER A 132 14.91 12.58 -14.12
C SER A 132 15.01 12.07 -12.69
N PHE A 133 13.89 11.61 -12.16
CA PHE A 133 13.82 10.96 -10.85
C PHE A 133 13.93 9.45 -11.03
N GLY A 134 14.78 8.82 -10.23
CA GLY A 134 15.01 7.38 -10.25
C GLY A 134 14.46 6.69 -9.01
N GLN A 135 15.26 5.76 -8.49
CA GLN A 135 14.85 4.88 -7.39
C GLN A 135 14.69 5.65 -6.06
N LEU A 136 13.59 5.39 -5.37
CA LEU A 136 13.40 5.81 -3.98
C LEU A 136 14.13 4.88 -3.02
N SER A 137 14.73 5.47 -1.99
CA SER A 137 15.42 4.78 -0.91
C SER A 137 14.92 5.28 0.44
N LEU A 138 14.28 4.39 1.21
CA LEU A 138 13.82 4.66 2.56
C LEU A 138 14.71 3.94 3.58
N SER A 139 15.22 4.66 4.58
CA SER A 139 15.98 4.04 5.67
C SER A 139 15.07 3.50 6.78
N LYS A 140 15.62 2.92 7.85
CA LYS A 140 14.88 2.79 9.12
C LYS A 140 14.84 4.14 9.86
N PRO A 141 13.88 4.36 10.78
CA PRO A 141 13.77 5.60 11.56
C PRO A 141 15.02 5.98 12.36
N THR A 142 15.60 7.14 12.07
CA THR A 142 16.77 7.69 12.78
C THR A 142 16.48 9.07 13.33
N PHE A 143 17.17 9.47 14.39
CA PHE A 143 17.12 10.80 14.96
C PHE A 143 18.53 11.39 15.03
N THR A 144 18.68 12.62 14.54
CA THR A 144 19.93 13.37 14.62
C THR A 144 19.82 14.33 15.79
N GLU A 145 20.68 14.18 16.78
CA GLU A 145 20.76 15.08 17.93
C GLU A 145 21.39 16.43 17.52
N ASP A 146 21.23 17.46 18.33
CA ASP A 146 21.78 18.80 18.08
C ASP A 146 23.32 18.80 17.96
N THR A 147 23.96 17.76 18.50
CA THR A 147 25.40 17.49 18.41
C THR A 147 25.83 16.99 17.02
N GLY A 148 24.88 16.65 16.14
CA GLY A 148 25.10 16.09 14.81
C GLY A 148 25.18 14.56 14.77
N GLU A 149 25.15 13.88 15.92
CA GLU A 149 25.18 12.41 15.97
C GLU A 149 23.81 11.84 15.56
N THR A 150 23.81 10.89 14.62
CA THR A 150 22.59 10.21 14.17
C THR A 150 22.47 8.83 14.81
N ARG A 151 21.39 8.61 15.55
CA ARG A 151 21.09 7.35 16.26
C ARG A 151 19.79 6.72 15.75
N PRO A 152 19.62 5.39 15.89
CA PRO A 152 18.32 4.77 15.64
C PRO A 152 17.29 5.34 16.61
N LEU A 153 16.13 5.73 16.09
CA LEU A 153 15.01 6.18 16.90
C LEU A 153 14.10 4.99 17.17
N TYR A 154 13.86 4.68 18.44
CA TYR A 154 12.89 3.66 18.87
C TYR A 154 11.53 4.30 19.22
N PRO A 155 10.40 3.58 19.07
CA PRO A 155 9.08 4.15 19.30
C PRO A 155 8.87 4.67 20.72
N ASN A 156 9.25 3.92 21.75
CA ASN A 156 9.20 4.36 23.15
C ASN A 156 9.94 5.69 23.38
N GLN A 157 11.13 5.84 22.80
CA GLN A 157 11.89 7.09 22.87
C GLN A 157 11.15 8.24 22.16
N ALA A 158 10.53 7.97 21.01
CA ALA A 158 9.75 8.97 20.29
C ALA A 158 8.52 9.44 21.09
N ARG A 159 7.84 8.52 21.79
CA ARG A 159 6.72 8.82 22.71
C ARG A 159 7.18 9.73 23.86
N LEU A 160 8.22 9.33 24.59
CA LEU A 160 8.69 10.04 25.78
C LEU A 160 9.28 11.43 25.48
N ARG A 161 9.95 11.58 24.33
CA ARG A 161 10.62 12.84 23.94
C ARG A 161 9.75 13.76 23.08
N ASN A 162 8.48 13.44 22.88
CA ASN A 162 7.59 14.18 21.98
C ASN A 162 8.11 14.31 20.54
N LEU A 163 8.80 13.28 20.04
CA LEU A 163 9.34 13.24 18.68
C LEU A 163 8.37 12.56 17.72
N THR A 164 8.59 12.75 16.42
CA THR A 164 7.86 12.04 15.37
C THR A 164 8.69 10.84 14.89
N TYR A 165 8.14 9.64 15.03
CA TYR A 165 8.73 8.40 14.56
C TYR A 165 8.65 8.33 13.03
N SER A 166 9.69 8.81 12.38
CA SER A 166 9.76 8.98 10.93
C SER A 166 11.10 8.51 10.39
N SER A 167 11.13 8.15 9.11
CA SER A 167 12.35 7.79 8.39
C SER A 167 12.66 8.79 7.30
N ALA A 168 13.94 8.90 6.95
CA ALA A 168 14.44 9.75 5.87
C ALA A 168 14.19 9.08 4.51
N LEU A 169 13.56 9.83 3.60
CA LEU A 169 13.34 9.44 2.21
C LEU A 169 14.40 10.10 1.32
N TYR A 170 15.04 9.28 0.50
CA TYR A 170 15.98 9.72 -0.51
C TYR A 170 15.51 9.30 -1.89
N CYS A 171 15.91 10.05 -2.92
CA CYS A 171 15.67 9.72 -4.32
C CYS A 171 16.97 9.91 -5.10
N ASP A 172 17.26 8.97 -6.00
CA ASP A 172 18.35 9.12 -6.94
C ASP A 172 17.91 10.02 -8.09
N VAL A 173 18.60 11.14 -8.29
CA VAL A 173 18.27 12.13 -9.31
C VAL A 173 19.38 12.16 -10.35
N THR A 174 19.00 12.07 -11.61
CA THR A 174 19.94 12.15 -12.74
C THR A 174 19.68 13.43 -13.52
N VAL A 175 20.75 14.19 -13.75
CA VAL A 175 20.70 15.43 -14.53
C VAL A 175 21.36 15.17 -15.88
N THR A 176 20.63 15.45 -16.95
CA THR A 176 21.09 15.31 -18.32
C THR A 176 21.13 16.70 -18.95
N GLU A 177 22.32 17.12 -19.39
CA GLU A 177 22.52 18.36 -20.12
C GLU A 177 22.47 18.08 -21.62
N VAL A 178 21.64 18.84 -22.33
CA VAL A 178 21.48 18.77 -23.78
C VAL A 178 21.93 20.12 -24.35
N ASN A 179 23.03 20.11 -25.11
CA ASN A 179 23.52 21.29 -25.82
C ASN A 179 22.86 21.37 -27.21
N LEU A 180 22.27 22.53 -27.53
CA LEU A 180 21.53 22.81 -28.76
C LEU A 180 22.37 23.59 -29.79
N GLU A 181 23.64 23.92 -29.52
CA GLU A 181 24.45 24.89 -30.28
C GLU A 181 24.74 24.54 -31.76
N SER A 182 24.38 23.35 -32.28
CA SER A 182 24.80 22.99 -33.66
C SER A 182 23.94 21.95 -34.39
N GLY A 183 22.67 21.75 -34.00
CA GLY A 183 21.78 20.80 -34.66
C GLY A 183 22.17 19.33 -34.48
N LYS A 184 23.18 19.05 -33.65
CA LYS A 184 23.46 17.75 -33.05
C LYS A 184 23.14 17.86 -31.56
N GLU A 185 22.24 17.01 -31.08
CA GLU A 185 21.91 16.91 -29.66
C GLU A 185 23.06 16.18 -28.94
N GLU A 186 24.06 16.94 -28.50
CA GLU A 186 25.09 16.39 -27.61
C GLU A 186 24.50 16.30 -26.20
N THR A 187 24.38 15.05 -25.72
CA THR A 187 23.78 14.73 -24.43
C THR A 187 24.89 14.32 -23.47
N SER A 188 25.05 15.07 -22.37
CA SER A 188 25.96 14.74 -21.28
C SER A 188 25.14 14.35 -20.04
N GLN A 189 25.31 13.12 -19.57
CA GLN A 189 24.62 12.63 -18.38
C GLN A 189 25.55 12.71 -17.17
N HIS A 190 25.11 13.41 -16.12
CA HIS A 190 25.81 13.43 -14.84
C HIS A 190 25.52 12.15 -14.04
N PRO A 191 26.46 11.71 -13.17
CA PRO A 191 26.20 10.56 -12.31
C PRO A 191 24.99 10.83 -11.39
N PRO A 192 24.21 9.79 -11.05
CA PRO A 192 23.06 9.93 -10.17
C PRO A 192 23.47 10.48 -8.81
N ILE A 193 22.74 11.49 -8.34
CA ILE A 193 22.95 12.14 -7.05
C ILE A 193 21.83 11.70 -6.12
N ARG A 194 22.19 11.21 -4.94
CA ARG A 194 21.21 10.85 -3.92
C ARG A 194 20.74 12.10 -3.18
N VAL A 195 19.49 12.49 -3.39
CA VAL A 195 18.88 13.70 -2.83
C VAL A 195 17.96 13.34 -1.68
N PHE A 196 18.06 14.06 -0.56
CA PHE A 196 17.10 13.96 0.55
C PHE A 196 15.82 14.71 0.19
N LEU A 197 14.70 13.99 0.13
CA LEU A 197 13.39 14.57 -0.20
C LEU A 197 12.62 15.03 1.04
N GLY A 198 12.80 14.33 2.17
CA GLY A 198 12.06 14.62 3.38
C GLY A 198 11.95 13.42 4.30
N ARG A 199 11.00 13.47 5.24
CA ARG A 199 10.77 12.41 6.21
C ARG A 199 9.34 11.88 6.13
N ILE A 200 9.19 10.56 6.21
CA ILE A 200 7.90 9.88 6.21
C ILE A 200 7.67 9.23 7.57
N PRO A 201 6.54 9.49 8.24
CA PRO A 201 6.15 8.77 9.45
C PRO A 201 6.05 7.27 9.19
N ILE A 202 6.66 6.46 10.05
CA ILE A 202 6.64 5.00 9.91
C ILE A 202 5.60 4.40 10.84
N MET A 203 4.77 3.50 10.30
CA MET A 203 3.77 2.79 11.09
C MET A 203 4.44 1.77 12.01
N LEU A 204 4.03 1.68 13.27
CA LEU A 204 4.59 0.69 14.19
C LEU A 204 4.26 -0.74 13.76
N LYS A 205 5.26 -1.62 13.90
CA LYS A 205 5.25 -3.02 13.44
C LYS A 205 5.14 -3.26 11.92
N SER A 206 5.21 -2.21 11.09
CA SER A 206 5.40 -2.33 9.64
C SER A 206 6.80 -2.84 9.27
N GLN A 207 7.05 -3.27 8.03
CA GLN A 207 8.35 -3.80 7.58
C GLN A 207 9.52 -2.83 7.83
N PHE A 208 9.27 -1.53 7.74
CA PHE A 208 10.29 -0.47 7.90
C PHE A 208 10.48 -0.02 9.36
N CYS A 209 9.72 -0.60 10.30
CA CYS A 209 9.84 -0.32 11.73
C CYS A 209 11.02 -1.08 12.36
N HIS A 210 11.58 -0.53 13.45
CA HIS A 210 12.56 -1.26 14.26
C HIS A 210 11.96 -2.46 15.00
N LEU A 211 10.65 -2.43 15.28
CA LEU A 211 9.94 -3.49 16.01
C LEU A 211 9.48 -4.65 15.13
N TYR A 212 9.78 -4.61 13.83
CA TYR A 212 9.38 -5.65 12.89
C TYR A 212 10.10 -6.97 13.20
N ASN A 213 9.34 -8.06 13.36
CA ASN A 213 9.82 -9.41 13.67
C ASN A 213 10.78 -9.50 14.87
N LEU A 214 10.62 -8.64 15.88
CA LEU A 214 11.33 -8.80 17.16
C LEU A 214 10.61 -9.80 18.06
N GLU A 215 11.40 -10.58 18.79
CA GLU A 215 10.87 -11.53 19.77
C GLU A 215 10.26 -10.79 20.97
N PRO A 216 9.31 -11.40 21.70
CA PRO A 216 8.68 -10.79 22.87
C PRO A 216 9.67 -10.31 23.95
N TRP A 217 10.79 -11.01 24.10
CA TRP A 217 11.85 -10.65 25.04
C TRP A 217 12.58 -9.36 24.61
N ASP A 218 12.97 -9.26 23.34
CA ASP A 218 13.63 -8.07 22.79
C ASP A 218 12.72 -6.84 22.86
N LEU A 219 11.41 -7.02 22.61
CA LEU A 219 10.42 -5.96 22.77
C LEU A 219 10.37 -5.45 24.21
N ALA A 220 10.39 -6.35 25.19
CA ALA A 220 10.38 -5.99 26.60
C ALA A 220 11.65 -5.23 27.02
N GLU A 221 12.83 -5.63 26.50
CA GLU A 221 14.09 -4.91 26.74
C GLU A 221 14.07 -3.48 26.18
N LEU A 222 13.39 -3.27 25.05
CA LEU A 222 13.17 -1.95 24.45
C LEU A 222 12.06 -1.13 25.15
N GLY A 223 11.41 -1.69 26.17
CA GLY A 223 10.31 -1.07 26.89
C GLY A 223 9.01 -0.99 26.09
N GLU A 224 8.84 -1.88 25.10
CA GLU A 224 7.61 -2.04 24.33
C GLU A 224 6.78 -3.21 24.87
N CYS A 225 5.46 -3.15 24.68
CA CYS A 225 4.56 -4.23 25.09
C CYS A 225 4.52 -5.35 24.03
N PRO A 226 4.76 -6.63 24.37
CA PRO A 226 4.64 -7.74 23.41
C PRO A 226 3.24 -7.88 22.80
N TYR A 227 2.21 -7.52 23.56
CA TYR A 227 0.81 -7.63 23.15
C TYR A 227 0.31 -6.45 22.31
N ASP A 228 1.11 -5.37 22.16
CA ASP A 228 0.77 -4.28 21.25
C ASP A 228 0.71 -4.81 19.82
N GLN A 229 -0.34 -4.51 19.07
CA GLN A 229 -0.50 -4.98 17.69
C GLN A 229 0.12 -4.02 16.67
N GLY A 230 0.49 -2.80 17.08
CA GLY A 230 0.97 -1.76 16.16
C GLY A 230 -0.16 -1.24 15.25
N GLY A 231 0.20 -0.81 14.03
CA GLY A 231 -0.79 -0.28 13.07
C GLY A 231 -1.18 1.19 13.29
N TYR A 232 -0.33 1.95 13.97
CA TYR A 232 -0.50 3.37 14.24
C TYR A 232 0.83 4.12 14.14
N PHE A 233 0.76 5.45 14.16
CA PHE A 233 1.91 6.35 14.01
C PHE A 233 2.18 7.09 15.32
N VAL A 234 3.46 7.35 15.62
CA VAL A 234 3.86 8.25 16.71
C VAL A 234 4.27 9.59 16.10
N ILE A 235 3.48 10.63 16.34
CA ILE A 235 3.71 11.98 15.81
C ILE A 235 3.70 12.96 16.97
N ASN A 236 4.83 13.65 17.16
CA ASN A 236 5.09 14.55 18.27
C ASN A 236 4.74 13.92 19.64
N GLY A 237 5.21 12.69 19.86
CA GLY A 237 4.93 11.88 21.05
C GLY A 237 3.53 11.29 21.15
N SER A 238 2.58 11.77 20.34
CA SER A 238 1.19 11.31 20.37
C SER A 238 0.96 10.16 19.38
N GLU A 239 0.17 9.18 19.79
CA GLU A 239 -0.24 8.07 18.95
C GLU A 239 -1.42 8.48 18.05
N LYS A 240 -1.35 8.14 16.78
CA LYS A 240 -2.34 8.52 15.76
C LYS A 240 -2.67 7.34 14.87
N VAL A 241 -3.96 7.06 14.74
CA VAL A 241 -4.50 5.99 13.88
C VAL A 241 -5.21 6.62 12.70
N ILE A 242 -5.02 6.06 11.50
CA ILE A 242 -5.80 6.43 10.33
C ILE A 242 -7.04 5.53 10.27
N ILE A 243 -8.22 6.15 10.30
CA ILE A 243 -9.50 5.45 10.22
C ILE A 243 -9.86 5.29 8.74
N ALA A 244 -10.17 4.05 8.35
CA ALA A 244 -10.63 3.73 7.00
C ALA A 244 -11.84 4.60 6.61
N GLN A 245 -11.80 5.16 5.41
CA GLN A 245 -12.85 6.02 4.88
C GLN A 245 -13.67 5.24 3.85
N GLU A 246 -14.97 5.09 4.10
CA GLU A 246 -15.88 4.46 3.17
C GLU A 246 -16.20 5.43 2.02
N ARG A 247 -16.09 4.93 0.78
CA ARG A 247 -16.49 5.65 -0.43
C ARG A 247 -17.15 4.70 -1.41
N MET A 248 -18.04 5.25 -2.25
CA MET A 248 -18.61 4.51 -3.38
C MET A 248 -17.50 4.11 -4.35
N THR A 249 -17.56 2.87 -4.84
CA THR A 249 -16.59 2.35 -5.81
C THR A 249 -16.59 3.19 -7.10
N SER A 250 -15.39 3.42 -7.66
CA SER A 250 -15.19 4.06 -8.96
C SER A 250 -15.37 3.05 -10.10
N ASN A 251 -15.42 3.53 -11.34
CA ASN A 251 -15.51 2.71 -12.56
C ASN A 251 -16.76 1.80 -12.63
N HIS A 252 -17.80 2.13 -11.86
CA HIS A 252 -19.11 1.47 -11.90
C HIS A 252 -20.22 2.48 -12.20
N VAL A 253 -21.21 2.04 -13.00
CA VAL A 253 -22.38 2.84 -13.36
C VAL A 253 -23.49 2.63 -12.33
N PHE A 254 -23.92 3.72 -11.70
CA PHE A 254 -25.05 3.74 -10.77
C PHE A 254 -26.25 4.43 -11.40
N VAL A 255 -27.43 3.82 -11.34
CA VAL A 255 -28.67 4.39 -11.89
C VAL A 255 -29.65 4.72 -10.78
N PHE A 256 -29.95 6.01 -10.63
CA PHE A 256 -30.84 6.53 -9.61
C PHE A 256 -32.16 7.00 -10.22
N LYS A 257 -33.28 6.53 -9.66
CA LYS A 257 -34.60 7.08 -9.95
C LYS A 257 -34.80 8.36 -9.13
N ARG A 258 -35.21 9.45 -9.78
CA ARG A 258 -35.49 10.74 -9.13
C ARG A 258 -37.00 10.96 -9.01
N SER A 259 -37.44 11.39 -7.83
CA SER A 259 -38.84 11.79 -7.55
C SER A 259 -39.10 13.24 -7.96
N GLN A 260 -40.36 13.68 -8.01
CA GLN A 260 -40.67 15.12 -8.14
C GLN A 260 -40.07 15.88 -6.95
N PRO A 261 -39.57 17.13 -7.11
CA PRO A 261 -39.74 18.07 -8.23
C PRO A 261 -38.63 18.04 -9.31
N SER A 262 -37.72 17.06 -9.27
CA SER A 262 -36.63 16.95 -10.26
C SER A 262 -37.16 16.94 -11.70
N LYS A 263 -36.53 17.69 -12.61
CA LYS A 263 -36.80 17.69 -14.07
C LYS A 263 -36.50 16.33 -14.73
N TYR A 264 -35.64 15.53 -14.09
CA TYR A 264 -35.19 14.24 -14.59
C TYR A 264 -35.95 13.09 -13.91
N SER A 265 -36.24 12.03 -14.66
CA SER A 265 -36.84 10.79 -14.17
C SER A 265 -35.78 9.82 -13.66
N TYR A 266 -34.68 9.68 -14.40
CA TYR A 266 -33.53 8.83 -14.08
C TYR A 266 -32.23 9.59 -14.29
N VAL A 267 -31.24 9.29 -13.45
CA VAL A 267 -29.87 9.79 -13.57
C VAL A 267 -28.94 8.59 -13.46
N ALA A 268 -28.19 8.31 -14.50
CA ALA A 268 -27.06 7.41 -14.45
C ALA A 268 -25.80 8.22 -14.16
N GLU A 269 -24.99 7.79 -13.20
CA GLU A 269 -23.69 8.39 -12.91
C GLU A 269 -22.59 7.33 -12.91
N CYS A 270 -21.43 7.73 -13.40
CA CYS A 270 -20.21 6.94 -13.36
C CYS A 270 -19.06 7.85 -12.91
N ARG A 271 -18.32 7.42 -11.90
CA ARG A 271 -17.10 8.12 -11.46
C ARG A 271 -15.91 7.36 -12.00
N SER A 272 -15.32 7.84 -13.09
CA SER A 272 -14.16 7.21 -13.70
C SER A 272 -12.87 7.64 -12.98
N ALA A 273 -12.06 6.67 -12.57
CA ALA A 273 -10.73 6.89 -12.01
C ALA A 273 -9.73 5.99 -12.77
N PRO A 274 -8.58 6.51 -13.23
CA PRO A 274 -7.56 5.67 -13.84
C PRO A 274 -6.92 4.75 -12.80
N ASP A 275 -6.53 3.55 -13.22
CA ASP A 275 -5.86 2.58 -12.34
C ASP A 275 -4.43 3.01 -12.01
N SER A 276 -3.80 3.81 -12.88
CA SER A 276 -2.46 4.35 -12.72
C SER A 276 -2.48 5.88 -12.74
N GLY A 277 -1.78 6.48 -11.77
CA GLY A 277 -1.63 7.92 -11.63
C GLY A 277 -2.61 8.58 -10.65
N ASN A 278 -2.22 9.73 -10.12
CA ASN A 278 -2.92 10.42 -9.03
C ASN A 278 -4.01 11.38 -9.51
N ARG A 279 -4.79 11.01 -10.54
CA ARG A 279 -5.85 11.89 -11.06
C ARG A 279 -7.13 11.74 -10.25
N PRO A 280 -7.79 12.84 -9.84
CA PRO A 280 -9.05 12.74 -9.11
C PRO A 280 -10.14 12.11 -9.98
N PRO A 281 -11.08 11.34 -9.39
CA PRO A 281 -12.17 10.73 -10.13
C PRO A 281 -13.01 11.77 -10.88
N SER A 282 -13.25 11.52 -12.16
CA SER A 282 -14.11 12.36 -13.01
C SER A 282 -15.54 11.83 -13.02
N LEU A 283 -16.52 12.72 -12.82
CA LEU A 283 -17.93 12.36 -12.76
C LEU A 283 -18.58 12.58 -14.13
N LEU A 284 -19.07 11.49 -14.73
CA LEU A 284 -19.96 11.52 -15.90
C LEU A 284 -21.41 11.29 -15.44
N GLN A 285 -22.36 12.07 -15.94
CA GLN A 285 -23.78 11.89 -15.66
C GLN A 285 -24.62 11.90 -16.93
N VAL A 286 -25.43 10.87 -17.13
CA VAL A 286 -26.46 10.81 -18.18
C VAL A 286 -27.83 10.95 -17.54
N LYS A 287 -28.62 11.93 -18.00
CA LYS A 287 -29.89 12.29 -17.36
C LYS A 287 -31.05 12.11 -18.32
N LEU A 288 -32.07 11.34 -17.91
CA LEU A 288 -33.30 11.18 -18.67
C LEU A 288 -34.33 12.22 -18.23
N LEU A 289 -34.78 13.06 -19.16
CA LEU A 289 -35.84 14.04 -18.90
C LEU A 289 -37.15 13.34 -18.57
N ARG A 290 -37.92 13.90 -17.63
CA ARG A 290 -39.28 13.42 -17.35
C ARG A 290 -40.19 13.88 -18.50
N GLY A 291 -40.86 12.94 -19.16
CA GLY A 291 -41.76 13.21 -20.29
C GLY A 291 -42.85 14.22 -19.91
N GLY A 292 -42.87 15.35 -20.61
CA GLY A 292 -43.77 16.47 -20.33
C GLY A 292 -43.51 17.75 -21.13
N ALA A 293 -42.41 17.85 -21.88
CA ALA A 293 -42.16 18.97 -22.79
C ALA A 293 -41.81 18.44 -24.18
N LYS A 294 -42.56 18.87 -25.20
CA LYS A 294 -42.16 18.80 -26.60
C LYS A 294 -40.81 19.51 -26.74
N GLY A 295 -39.72 18.75 -26.83
CA GLY A 295 -38.38 19.33 -26.87
C GLY A 295 -37.33 18.26 -27.10
N ILE A 296 -36.86 18.22 -28.35
CA ILE A 296 -35.59 17.71 -28.86
C ILE A 296 -34.88 16.70 -27.94
N SER A 297 -34.82 15.45 -28.41
CA SER A 297 -33.91 14.42 -27.94
C SER A 297 -32.46 14.92 -28.03
N GLY A 298 -32.01 15.62 -26.99
CA GLY A 298 -30.64 16.08 -26.85
C GLY A 298 -29.87 15.10 -25.98
N GLN A 299 -28.93 14.37 -26.59
CA GLN A 299 -27.75 13.91 -25.86
C GLN A 299 -27.04 15.16 -25.31
N TYR A 300 -26.83 15.21 -24.00
CA TYR A 300 -25.80 16.05 -23.41
C TYR A 300 -24.75 15.09 -22.87
N ILE A 301 -23.57 15.15 -23.49
CA ILE A 301 -22.34 14.50 -23.04
C ILE A 301 -21.89 15.16 -21.74
#